data_AF-A0A2T0LKQ9-F1
#
_entry.id   AF-A0A2T0LKQ9-F1
#
_cell.length_a   1.000
_cell.length_b   1.000
_cell.length_c   1.000
_cell.angle_alpha   90.00
_cell.angle_beta   90.00
_cell.angle_gamma   90.00
#
_symmetry.space_group_name_H-M   'P 1'
#
loop_
_entity.id
_entity.type
_entity.pdbx_description
1 polymer ?
#
loop_
_entity_poly.entity_id
_entity_poly.type
_entity_poly.pdbx_seq_one_letter_code
_entity_poly.pdbx_strand_id
1 'polypeptide(L)'
;MITDDVSRLLPSAIEYALDCVYYVTPKSLARQTPCAGWNLAKLLCHVNDSLAILHEGAVLGFIAGGPMAEPRDMSTDYLVQTFTDRARYLLGAVARPEGDARSVTIADGVLPHDILIAVGVVEVAVHGWDIACSCNVRKPIPATLASGIMEIAPLLVTDDARAGDFGPPLPVSSLAGPSDQLLAFLGREGSARQFVT
;
A
#
# COMPACT_ATOMS: atom_id res chain seq x y z
N MET A 1 3.13 21.55 -0.47
CA MET A 1 2.05 21.29 0.50
C MET A 1 1.14 20.30 -0.18
N ILE A 2 1.20 19.04 0.26
CA ILE A 2 0.28 18.02 -0.25
C ILE A 2 -1.09 18.40 0.32
N THR A 3 -2.07 18.64 -0.56
CA THR A 3 -3.35 19.30 -0.25
C THR A 3 -4.24 18.46 0.68
N ASP A 4 -5.25 19.08 1.30
CA ASP A 4 -6.35 18.46 2.09
C ASP A 4 -7.04 17.25 1.42
N ASP A 5 -6.76 17.02 0.14
CA ASP A 5 -7.33 15.92 -0.64
C ASP A 5 -6.63 14.58 -0.37
N VAL A 6 -5.35 14.58 -0.02
CA VAL A 6 -4.58 13.32 0.16
C VAL A 6 -4.93 12.61 1.47
N SER A 7 -5.26 13.37 2.52
CA SER A 7 -5.78 12.78 3.76
C SER A 7 -7.10 12.02 3.54
N ARG A 8 -7.89 12.41 2.53
CA ARG A 8 -9.13 11.72 2.16
C ARG A 8 -8.89 10.45 1.34
N LEU A 9 -7.73 10.29 0.73
CA LEU A 9 -7.39 9.10 -0.05
C LEU A 9 -7.01 7.90 0.83
N LEU A 10 -6.43 8.12 2.01
CA LEU A 10 -5.98 7.04 2.87
C LEU A 10 -7.14 6.12 3.34
N PRO A 11 -8.30 6.64 3.82
CA PRO A 11 -9.46 5.79 4.09
C PRO A 11 -9.88 4.93 2.91
N SER A 12 -9.95 5.51 1.70
CA SER A 12 -10.31 4.75 0.49
C SER A 12 -9.27 3.69 0.11
N ALA A 13 -7.98 3.96 0.33
CA ALA A 13 -6.92 2.96 0.15
C ALA A 13 -7.08 1.78 1.11
N ILE A 14 -7.36 2.07 2.39
CA ILE A 14 -7.58 1.05 3.43
C ILE A 14 -8.80 0.20 3.12
N GLU A 15 -9.94 0.81 2.78
CA GLU A 15 -11.16 0.10 2.40
C GLU A 15 -10.95 -0.80 1.18
N TYR A 16 -10.26 -0.28 0.16
CA TYR A 16 -9.91 -1.07 -1.01
C TYR A 16 -9.02 -2.28 -0.66
N ALA A 17 -8.02 -2.10 0.19
CA ALA A 17 -7.11 -3.17 0.57
C ALA A 17 -7.80 -4.22 1.47
N LEU A 18 -8.73 -3.80 2.34
CA LEU A 18 -9.62 -4.70 3.10
C LEU A 18 -10.47 -5.58 2.18
N ASP A 19 -11.01 -5.03 1.08
CA ASP A 19 -11.71 -5.85 0.10
C ASP A 19 -10.78 -6.86 -0.60
N CYS A 20 -9.53 -6.45 -0.89
CA CYS A 20 -8.57 -7.32 -1.57
C CYS A 20 -8.12 -8.50 -0.70
N VAL A 21 -7.91 -8.28 0.61
CA VAL A 21 -7.46 -9.33 1.53
C VAL A 21 -8.52 -10.43 1.72
N TYR A 22 -9.79 -10.13 1.46
CA TYR A 22 -10.90 -11.09 1.52
C TYR A 22 -10.70 -12.32 0.60
N TYR A 23 -9.93 -12.18 -0.49
CA TYR A 23 -9.70 -13.26 -1.44
C TYR A 23 -8.55 -14.21 -1.04
N VAL A 24 -7.84 -13.91 0.05
CA VAL A 24 -6.68 -14.69 0.49
C VAL A 24 -7.16 -16.06 1.01
N THR A 25 -6.48 -17.12 0.57
CA THR A 25 -6.73 -18.49 1.00
C THR A 25 -5.41 -19.16 1.40
N PRO A 26 -5.43 -20.28 2.14
CA PRO A 26 -4.20 -21.02 2.44
C PRO A 26 -3.39 -21.41 1.20
N LYS A 27 -4.07 -21.71 0.09
CA LYS A 27 -3.42 -22.07 -1.18
C LYS A 27 -2.78 -20.87 -1.89
N SER A 28 -3.24 -19.63 -1.63
CA SER A 28 -2.68 -18.45 -2.28
C SER A 28 -1.39 -17.95 -1.61
N LEU A 29 -1.13 -18.31 -0.34
CA LEU A 29 0.03 -17.83 0.42
C LEU A 29 1.39 -18.09 -0.26
N ALA A 30 1.54 -19.23 -0.93
CA ALA A 30 2.79 -19.60 -1.62
C ALA A 30 2.92 -18.99 -3.03
N ARG A 31 1.88 -18.32 -3.55
CA ARG A 31 1.91 -17.76 -4.90
C ARG A 31 2.81 -16.54 -4.96
N GLN A 32 3.45 -16.35 -6.12
CA GLN A 32 4.24 -15.16 -6.40
C GLN A 32 3.36 -13.91 -6.43
N THR A 33 3.97 -12.78 -6.11
CA THR A 33 3.36 -11.45 -6.16
C THR A 33 4.02 -10.62 -7.25
N PRO A 34 3.41 -9.49 -7.66
CA PRO A 34 4.09 -8.51 -8.50
C PRO A 34 5.37 -7.92 -7.85
N CYS A 35 5.49 -7.99 -6.52
CA CYS A 35 6.73 -7.64 -5.82
C CYS A 35 7.77 -8.74 -6.02
N ALA A 36 8.84 -8.42 -6.75
CA ALA A 36 9.84 -9.40 -7.16
C ALA A 36 10.45 -10.16 -5.97
N GLY A 37 10.47 -11.49 -6.05
CA GLY A 37 11.01 -12.36 -5.02
C GLY A 37 10.13 -12.53 -3.78
N TRP A 38 8.90 -12.00 -3.80
CA TRP A 38 7.96 -12.12 -2.68
C TRP A 38 6.79 -13.03 -3.07
N ASN A 39 6.51 -13.99 -2.19
CA ASN A 39 5.23 -14.69 -2.21
C ASN A 39 4.19 -13.91 -1.38
N LEU A 40 2.92 -14.30 -1.49
CA LEU A 40 1.82 -13.62 -0.82
C LEU A 40 1.97 -13.62 0.72
N ALA A 41 2.52 -14.68 1.31
CA ALA A 41 2.81 -14.71 2.75
C ALA A 41 3.78 -13.59 3.16
N LYS A 42 4.87 -13.40 2.41
CA LYS A 42 5.84 -12.33 2.65
C LYS A 42 5.21 -10.95 2.45
N LEU A 43 4.42 -10.78 1.39
CA LEU A 43 3.69 -9.54 1.14
C LEU A 43 2.73 -9.20 2.29
N LEU A 44 1.95 -10.17 2.80
CA LEU A 44 1.05 -9.94 3.93
C LEU A 44 1.80 -9.57 5.21
N CYS A 45 2.97 -10.15 5.47
CA CYS A 45 3.80 -9.75 6.61
C CYS A 45 4.26 -8.30 6.47
N HIS A 46 4.76 -7.94 5.29
CA HIS A 46 5.21 -6.59 5.00
C HIS A 46 4.08 -5.57 5.19
N VAL A 47 2.93 -5.76 4.54
CA VAL A 47 1.84 -4.78 4.62
C VAL A 47 1.25 -4.72 6.02
N ASN A 48 1.24 -5.83 6.76
CA ASN A 48 0.91 -5.80 8.19
C ASN A 48 1.84 -4.84 8.93
N ASP A 49 3.14 -4.92 8.73
CA ASP A 49 4.11 -4.03 9.38
C ASP A 49 3.96 -2.58 8.91
N SER A 50 3.75 -2.35 7.61
CA SER A 50 3.46 -1.03 7.07
C SER A 50 2.22 -0.41 7.73
N LEU A 51 1.13 -1.16 7.91
CA LEU A 51 -0.07 -0.68 8.61
C LEU A 51 0.20 -0.33 10.08
N ALA A 52 1.04 -1.12 10.78
CA ALA A 52 1.43 -0.83 12.15
C ALA A 52 2.29 0.44 12.25
N ILE A 53 3.28 0.59 11.38
CA ILE A 53 4.17 1.76 11.30
C ILE A 53 3.37 3.02 10.98
N LEU A 54 2.46 2.96 10.00
CA LEU A 54 1.58 4.07 9.64
C LEU A 54 0.70 4.48 10.82
N HIS A 55 0.16 3.51 11.55
CA HIS A 55 -0.66 3.78 12.73
C HIS A 55 0.16 4.41 13.87
N GLU A 56 1.36 3.91 14.16
CA GLU A 56 2.29 4.52 15.13
C GLU A 56 2.62 5.97 14.76
N GLY A 57 3.01 6.21 13.51
CA GLY A 57 3.32 7.56 13.03
C GLY A 57 2.12 8.51 13.11
N ALA A 58 0.93 8.04 12.73
CA ALA A 58 -0.30 8.84 12.76
C ALA A 58 -0.79 9.15 14.19
N VAL A 59 -0.61 8.23 15.14
CA VAL A 59 -1.13 8.39 16.52
C VAL A 59 -0.11 9.01 17.46
N LEU A 60 1.16 8.60 17.36
CA LEU A 60 2.22 8.97 18.30
C LEU A 60 3.12 10.09 17.78
N GLY A 61 3.09 10.39 16.48
CA GLY A 61 4.07 11.29 15.85
C GLY A 61 5.50 10.74 15.91
N PHE A 62 5.66 9.45 16.15
CA PHE A 62 6.95 8.79 16.31
C PHE A 62 6.84 7.33 15.84
N ILE A 63 7.84 6.89 15.07
CA ILE A 63 7.99 5.51 14.62
C ILE A 63 9.23 4.96 15.31
N ALA A 64 9.04 3.96 16.17
CA ALA A 64 10.11 3.39 16.99
C ALA A 64 11.18 2.67 16.17
N GLY A 65 10.81 2.20 14.97
CA GLY A 65 11.66 1.35 14.14
C GLY A 65 11.79 -0.06 14.75
N GLY A 66 11.96 -1.05 13.87
CA GLY A 66 12.10 -2.45 14.27
C GLY A 66 12.37 -3.34 13.07
N PRO A 67 12.89 -4.55 13.27
CA PRO A 67 13.06 -5.51 12.19
C PRO A 67 11.68 -5.87 11.63
N MET A 68 11.56 -5.87 10.30
CA MET A 68 10.36 -6.33 9.62
C MET A 68 10.14 -7.82 9.91
N ALA A 69 8.88 -8.21 10.12
CA ALA A 69 8.52 -9.57 10.43
C ALA A 69 8.75 -10.47 9.21
N GLU A 70 9.55 -11.52 9.40
CA GLU A 70 9.70 -12.58 8.41
C GLU A 70 8.52 -13.56 8.49
N PRO A 71 8.00 -14.06 7.35
CA PRO A 71 6.97 -15.07 7.36
C PRO A 71 7.47 -16.35 8.05
N ARG A 72 6.95 -16.66 9.24
CA ARG A 72 7.28 -17.88 10.01
C ARG A 72 6.02 -18.60 10.45
N ASP A 73 5.70 -19.73 9.83
CA ASP A 73 4.60 -20.66 10.19
C ASP A 73 3.26 -19.98 10.61
N MET A 74 2.98 -18.80 10.05
CA MET A 74 1.77 -18.05 10.36
C MET A 74 0.61 -18.63 9.54
N SER A 75 -0.50 -18.91 10.21
CA SER A 75 -1.72 -19.33 9.51
C SER A 75 -2.26 -18.20 8.64
N THR A 76 -2.99 -18.56 7.58
CA THR A 76 -3.71 -17.58 6.76
C THR A 76 -4.65 -16.73 7.61
N ASP A 77 -5.40 -17.36 8.50
CA ASP A 77 -6.35 -16.68 9.37
C ASP A 77 -5.64 -15.64 10.25
N TYR A 78 -4.47 -15.97 10.80
CA TYR A 78 -3.67 -15.03 11.58
C TYR A 78 -3.22 -13.82 10.75
N LEU A 79 -2.70 -14.05 9.54
CA LEU A 79 -2.22 -12.98 8.66
C LEU A 79 -3.36 -12.04 8.22
N VAL A 80 -4.50 -12.62 7.82
CA VAL A 80 -5.68 -11.87 7.36
C VAL A 80 -6.35 -11.12 8.52
N GLN A 81 -6.46 -11.74 9.69
CA GLN A 81 -7.02 -11.10 10.88
C GLN A 81 -6.12 -9.95 11.35
N THR A 82 -4.80 -10.17 11.41
CA THR A 82 -3.83 -9.11 11.75
C THR A 82 -3.94 -7.93 10.79
N PHE A 83 -4.05 -8.20 9.49
CA PHE A 83 -4.24 -7.17 8.47
C PHE A 83 -5.52 -6.39 8.73
N THR A 84 -6.62 -7.11 8.93
CA THR A 84 -7.94 -6.52 9.14
C THR A 84 -7.95 -5.62 10.38
N ASP A 85 -7.34 -6.06 11.47
CA ASP A 85 -7.28 -5.29 12.72
C ASP A 85 -6.38 -4.06 12.59
N ARG A 86 -5.17 -4.21 12.04
CA ARG A 86 -4.25 -3.08 11.83
C ARG A 86 -4.82 -2.05 10.85
N ALA A 87 -5.46 -2.48 9.77
CA ALA A 87 -6.16 -1.61 8.84
C ALA A 87 -7.28 -0.82 9.52
N ARG A 88 -8.08 -1.47 10.37
CA ARG A 88 -9.14 -0.80 11.15
C ARG A 88 -8.59 0.17 12.20
N TYR A 89 -7.47 -0.16 12.84
CA TYR A 89 -6.80 0.77 13.76
C TYR A 89 -6.32 2.01 13.03
N LEU A 90 -5.65 1.85 11.88
CA LEU A 90 -5.21 2.98 11.06
C LEU A 90 -6.40 3.84 10.59
N LEU A 91 -7.48 3.20 10.10
CA LEU A 91 -8.70 3.91 9.71
C LEU A 91 -9.30 4.72 10.87
N GLY A 92 -9.34 4.13 12.06
CA GLY A 92 -9.79 4.82 13.28
C GLY A 92 -8.90 5.99 13.68
N ALA A 93 -7.59 5.89 13.48
CA ALA A 93 -6.63 6.95 13.79
C ALA A 93 -6.83 8.16 12.88
N VAL A 94 -6.97 7.95 11.57
CA VAL A 94 -7.08 9.02 10.57
C VAL A 94 -8.46 9.68 10.52
N ALA A 95 -9.48 9.03 11.10
CA ALA A 95 -10.83 9.61 11.24
C ALA A 95 -10.95 10.60 12.41
N ARG A 96 -9.94 10.70 13.28
CA ARG A 96 -9.96 11.65 14.41
C ARG A 96 -9.72 13.07 13.87
N PRO A 97 -10.35 14.11 14.45
CA PRO A 97 -10.01 15.50 14.13
C PRO A 97 -8.50 15.69 14.24
N GLU A 98 -7.88 16.37 13.28
CA GLU A 98 -6.43 16.55 13.21
C GLU A 98 -5.86 16.88 14.59
N GLY A 99 -5.02 15.98 15.11
CA GLY A 99 -4.18 16.32 16.25
C GLY A 99 -3.11 17.33 15.82
N ASP A 100 -2.55 18.07 16.77
CA ASP A 100 -1.49 19.07 16.55
C ASP A 100 -0.18 18.51 15.94
N ALA A 101 -0.11 17.20 15.65
CA ALA A 101 1.07 16.53 15.11
C ALA A 101 1.34 16.95 13.66
N ARG A 102 2.12 18.01 13.49
CA ARG A 102 2.57 18.50 12.18
C ARG A 102 3.73 17.70 11.58
N SER A 103 4.35 16.83 12.36
CA SER A 103 5.52 16.06 11.97
C SER A 103 5.57 14.72 12.68
N VAL A 104 6.25 13.77 12.05
CA VAL A 104 6.51 12.43 12.55
C VAL A 104 8.02 12.26 12.66
N THR A 105 8.51 11.71 13.77
CA THR A 105 9.93 11.40 13.97
C THR A 105 10.20 9.95 13.60
N ILE A 106 11.22 9.71 12.78
CA ILE A 106 11.70 8.38 12.39
C ILE A 106 13.19 8.30 12.69
N ALA A 107 13.57 7.46 13.65
CA ALA A 107 14.95 7.40 14.16
C ALA A 107 15.46 8.82 14.49
N ASP A 108 16.53 9.27 13.84
CA ASP A 108 17.13 10.60 14.04
C ASP A 108 16.57 11.68 13.09
N GLY A 109 15.61 11.31 12.23
CA GLY A 109 15.00 12.19 11.22
C GLY A 109 13.57 12.62 11.58
N VAL A 110 13.11 13.70 10.95
CA VAL A 110 11.74 14.20 11.07
C VAL A 110 11.14 14.36 9.68
N LEU A 111 9.95 13.81 9.46
CA LEU A 111 9.16 14.04 8.25
C LEU A 111 7.87 14.79 8.57
N PRO A 112 7.35 15.57 7.61
CA PRO A 112 5.99 16.09 7.69
C PRO A 112 4.94 14.96 7.78
N HIS A 113 3.88 15.19 8.55
CA HIS A 113 2.80 14.20 8.70
C HIS A 113 2.06 13.93 7.37
N ASP A 114 1.88 14.93 6.52
CA ASP A 114 1.26 14.78 5.19
C ASP A 114 2.06 13.82 4.28
N ILE A 115 3.39 13.81 4.39
CA ILE A 115 4.25 12.86 3.69
C ILE A 115 4.03 11.43 4.19
N LEU A 116 3.90 11.21 5.50
CA LEU A 116 3.57 9.88 6.05
C LEU A 116 2.26 9.37 5.46
N ILE A 117 1.23 10.21 5.46
CA ILE A 117 -0.08 9.87 4.93
C ILE A 117 0.00 9.57 3.44
N ALA A 118 0.68 10.41 2.65
CA ALA A 118 0.85 10.20 1.22
C ALA A 118 1.56 8.88 0.89
N VAL A 119 2.62 8.53 1.63
CA VAL A 119 3.28 7.22 1.53
C VAL A 119 2.30 6.10 1.85
N GLY A 120 1.53 6.24 2.94
CA GLY A 120 0.51 5.27 3.34
C GLY A 120 -0.56 5.02 2.29
N VAL A 121 -1.00 6.06 1.56
CA VAL A 121 -1.98 5.90 0.47
C VAL A 121 -1.42 5.01 -0.64
N VAL A 122 -0.18 5.28 -1.09
CA VAL A 122 0.46 4.50 -2.15
C VAL A 122 0.69 3.07 -1.70
N GLU A 123 1.31 2.90 -0.53
CA GLU A 123 1.64 1.61 0.09
C GLU A 123 0.41 0.69 0.19
N VAL A 124 -0.66 1.17 0.84
CA VAL A 124 -1.83 0.35 1.14
C VAL A 124 -2.64 0.04 -0.13
N ALA A 125 -2.84 1.03 -1.01
CA ALA A 125 -3.63 0.82 -2.23
C ALA A 125 -2.91 -0.12 -3.20
N VAL A 126 -1.62 0.09 -3.42
CA VAL A 126 -0.85 -0.67 -4.41
C VAL A 126 -0.66 -2.11 -3.94
N HIS A 127 -0.33 -2.33 -2.66
CA HIS A 127 -0.23 -3.69 -2.15
C HIS A 127 -1.58 -4.39 -1.98
N GLY A 128 -2.67 -3.65 -1.76
CA GLY A 128 -4.02 -4.19 -1.91
C GLY A 128 -4.23 -4.79 -3.30
N TRP A 129 -3.78 -4.11 -4.35
CA TRP A 129 -3.82 -4.65 -5.72
C TRP A 129 -2.89 -5.86 -5.91
N ASP A 130 -1.66 -5.81 -5.37
CA ASP A 130 -0.71 -6.93 -5.44
C ASP A 130 -1.29 -8.21 -4.79
N ILE A 131 -1.99 -8.06 -3.65
CA ILE A 131 -2.71 -9.16 -2.96
C ILE A 131 -3.78 -9.76 -3.87
N ALA A 132 -4.65 -8.93 -4.46
CA ALA A 132 -5.71 -9.40 -5.35
C ALA A 132 -5.13 -10.11 -6.58
N CYS A 133 -4.05 -9.58 -7.15
CA CYS A 133 -3.30 -10.20 -8.25
C CYS A 133 -2.81 -11.61 -7.87
N SER A 134 -2.15 -11.79 -6.73
CA SER A 134 -1.69 -13.11 -6.26
C SER A 134 -2.86 -14.07 -5.97
N CYS A 135 -4.04 -13.55 -5.67
CA CYS A 135 -5.25 -14.35 -5.53
C CYS A 135 -5.90 -14.72 -6.88
N ASN A 136 -5.33 -14.28 -8.01
CA ASN A 136 -5.89 -14.38 -9.37
C ASN A 136 -7.24 -13.66 -9.51
N VAL A 137 -7.42 -12.55 -8.79
CA VAL A 137 -8.62 -11.73 -8.82
C VAL A 137 -8.34 -10.44 -9.56
N ARG A 138 -9.11 -10.17 -10.61
CA ARG A 138 -9.06 -8.88 -11.31
C ARG A 138 -9.83 -7.84 -10.53
N LYS A 139 -9.14 -7.08 -9.69
CA LYS A 139 -9.68 -5.97 -8.93
C LYS A 139 -8.80 -4.73 -9.17
N PRO A 140 -9.16 -3.84 -10.11
CA PRO A 140 -8.38 -2.63 -10.36
C PRO A 140 -8.52 -1.65 -9.18
N ILE A 141 -7.49 -0.82 -8.97
CA ILE A 141 -7.56 0.29 -8.00
C ILE A 141 -8.68 1.24 -8.47
N PRO A 142 -9.61 1.66 -7.59
CA PRO A 142 -10.69 2.57 -7.95
C PRO A 142 -10.17 3.82 -8.66
N ALA A 143 -10.85 4.23 -9.74
CA ALA A 143 -10.34 5.25 -10.65
C ALA A 143 -10.01 6.58 -9.94
N THR A 144 -10.84 7.01 -9.00
CA THR A 144 -10.63 8.24 -8.20
C THR A 144 -9.40 8.12 -7.31
N LEU A 145 -9.24 6.98 -6.62
CA LEU A 145 -8.08 6.70 -5.79
C LEU A 145 -6.79 6.63 -6.63
N ALA A 146 -6.84 5.95 -7.77
CA ALA A 146 -5.70 5.83 -8.67
C ALA A 146 -5.26 7.18 -9.24
N SER A 147 -6.21 8.03 -9.66
CA SER A 147 -5.90 9.39 -10.11
C SER A 147 -5.29 10.24 -8.99
N GLY A 148 -5.86 10.19 -7.78
CA GLY A 148 -5.32 10.92 -6.64
C GLY A 148 -3.90 10.47 -6.25
N ILE A 149 -3.63 9.16 -6.30
CA ILE A 149 -2.27 8.63 -6.11
C ILE A 149 -1.33 9.12 -7.22
N MET A 150 -1.78 9.19 -8.47
CA MET A 150 -0.93 9.66 -9.57
C MET A 150 -0.47 11.11 -9.41
N GLU A 151 -1.23 11.96 -8.71
CA GLU A 151 -0.81 13.33 -8.42
C GLU A 151 0.35 13.41 -7.41
N ILE A 152 0.44 12.44 -6.50
CA ILE A 152 1.50 12.38 -5.46
C ILE A 152 2.66 11.45 -5.80
N ALA A 153 2.43 10.39 -6.56
CA ALA A 153 3.40 9.33 -6.79
C ALA A 153 4.71 9.83 -7.43
N PRO A 154 4.72 10.79 -8.38
CA PRO A 154 5.97 11.35 -8.91
C PRO A 154 6.83 12.10 -7.90
N LEU A 155 6.25 12.57 -6.79
CA LEU A 155 6.98 13.24 -5.72
C LEU A 155 7.61 12.24 -4.73
N LEU A 156 7.00 11.07 -4.58
CA LEU A 156 7.43 10.02 -3.65
C LEU A 156 8.34 8.99 -4.30
N VAL A 157 8.07 8.65 -5.56
CA VAL A 157 8.77 7.60 -6.31
C VAL A 157 9.87 8.24 -7.18
N THR A 158 10.91 8.72 -6.51
CA THR A 158 12.13 9.24 -7.14
C THR A 158 12.95 8.11 -7.78
N ASP A 159 13.91 8.46 -8.63
CA ASP A 159 14.80 7.46 -9.25
C ASP A 159 15.55 6.61 -8.21
N ASP A 160 15.95 7.22 -7.09
CA ASP A 160 16.56 6.50 -5.97
C ASP A 160 15.56 5.55 -5.28
N ALA A 161 14.32 5.98 -5.08
CA ALA A 161 13.26 5.14 -4.50
C ALA A 161 12.89 3.96 -5.41
N ARG A 162 13.09 4.09 -6.73
CA ARG A 162 12.89 3.01 -7.70
C ARG A 162 13.95 1.92 -7.66
N ALA A 163 15.14 2.18 -7.10
CA ALA A 163 16.14 1.12 -6.95
C ALA A 163 15.74 0.02 -5.94
N GLY A 164 14.63 0.21 -5.21
CA GLY A 164 14.02 -0.76 -4.29
C GLY A 164 12.70 -1.36 -4.80
N ASP A 165 11.59 -1.03 -4.13
CA ASP A 165 10.29 -1.72 -4.24
C ASP A 165 9.46 -1.39 -5.50
N PHE A 166 9.96 -0.51 -6.37
CA PHE A 166 9.29 -0.12 -7.62
C PHE A 166 10.08 -0.56 -8.86
N GLY A 167 9.39 -1.03 -9.89
CA GLY A 167 10.02 -1.31 -11.19
C GLY A 167 10.23 -0.04 -12.03
N PRO A 168 10.98 -0.14 -13.15
CA PRO A 168 10.99 0.93 -14.15
C PRO A 168 9.57 1.14 -14.72
N PRO A 169 9.17 2.38 -15.06
CA PRO A 169 7.87 2.62 -15.66
C PRO A 169 7.64 1.76 -16.91
N LEU A 170 6.46 1.16 -17.03
CA LEU A 170 6.10 0.32 -18.15
C LEU A 170 5.34 1.12 -19.23
N PRO A 171 5.47 0.77 -20.52
CA PRO A 171 4.64 1.37 -21.56
C PRO A 171 3.16 1.05 -21.36
N VAL A 172 2.33 2.09 -21.33
CA VAL A 172 0.87 2.00 -21.21
C VAL A 172 0.20 2.91 -22.24
N SER A 173 -0.97 2.50 -22.74
CA SER A 173 -1.76 3.34 -23.65
C SER A 173 -2.26 4.58 -22.92
N SER A 174 -2.25 5.74 -23.59
CA SER A 174 -2.90 6.96 -23.08
C SER A 174 -4.43 6.81 -22.93
N LEU A 175 -5.02 5.78 -23.55
CA LEU A 175 -6.44 5.42 -23.39
C LEU A 175 -6.69 4.41 -22.26
N ALA A 176 -5.64 3.94 -21.57
CA ALA A 176 -5.81 3.03 -20.45
C ALA A 176 -6.48 3.74 -19.26
N GLY A 177 -7.21 2.98 -18.44
CA GLY A 177 -7.86 3.54 -17.25
C GLY A 177 -6.85 3.98 -16.17
N PRO A 178 -7.25 4.82 -15.21
CA PRO A 178 -6.35 5.38 -14.20
C PRO A 178 -5.55 4.34 -13.41
N SER A 179 -6.16 3.20 -13.05
CA SER A 179 -5.45 2.10 -12.37
C SER A 179 -4.30 1.57 -13.20
N ASP A 180 -4.49 1.33 -14.50
CA ASP A 180 -3.44 0.77 -15.36
C ASP A 180 -2.33 1.80 -15.60
N GLN A 181 -2.66 3.09 -15.70
CA GLN A 181 -1.67 4.16 -15.80
C GLN A 181 -0.81 4.26 -14.53
N LEU A 182 -1.45 4.22 -13.35
CA LEU A 182 -0.75 4.21 -12.06
C LEU A 182 0.17 3.00 -11.93
N LEU A 183 -0.36 1.80 -12.18
CA LEU A 183 0.42 0.57 -12.07
C LEU A 183 1.62 0.59 -13.02
N ALA A 184 1.42 1.03 -14.27
CA ALA A 184 2.50 1.17 -15.24
C ALA A 184 3.57 2.17 -14.78
N PHE A 185 3.18 3.32 -14.21
CA PHE A 185 4.13 4.28 -13.62
C PHE A 185 4.96 3.66 -12.48
N LEU A 186 4.36 2.76 -11.69
CA LEU A 186 4.99 2.05 -10.58
C LEU A 186 5.75 0.78 -11.01
N GLY A 187 5.85 0.52 -12.31
CA GLY A 187 6.55 -0.64 -12.85
C GLY A 187 5.79 -1.97 -12.74
N ARG A 188 4.47 -1.92 -12.49
CA ARG A 188 3.59 -3.08 -12.40
C ARG A 188 2.85 -3.32 -13.71
N GLU A 189 2.73 -4.57 -14.11
CA GLU A 189 1.90 -4.94 -15.25
C GLU A 189 0.42 -4.74 -14.92
N GLY A 190 -0.27 -3.86 -15.64
CA GLY A 190 -1.68 -3.56 -15.38
C GLY A 190 -2.62 -4.75 -15.59
N SER A 191 -3.87 -4.56 -15.17
CA SER A 191 -4.91 -5.61 -15.14
C SER A 191 -5.31 -6.13 -16.52
N ALA A 192 -4.96 -5.41 -17.60
CA ALA A 192 -5.19 -5.87 -18.97
C ALA A 192 -4.14 -6.87 -19.47
N ARG A 193 -2.90 -6.85 -18.97
CA ARG A 193 -1.81 -7.71 -19.45
C ARG A 193 -1.60 -8.96 -18.60
N GLN A 194 -1.93 -8.91 -17.31
CA GLN A 194 -1.71 -10.03 -16.39
C GLN A 194 -2.67 -11.23 -16.58
N PHE A 195 -3.80 -11.05 -17.27
CA PHE A 195 -4.82 -12.09 -17.44
C PHE A 195 -4.97 -12.58 -18.88
N VAL A 196 -4.04 -12.24 -19.76
CA VAL A 196 -4.01 -12.80 -21.12
C VAL A 196 -3.20 -14.10 -21.06
N THR A 197 -3.90 -15.23 -21.00
CA THR A 197 -3.35 -16.56 -21.29
C THR A 197 -3.69 -16.99 -22.70
#